data_AF-W7TDT3-F1
#
_entry.id   AF-W7TDT3-F1
#
_cell.length_a   1.000
_cell.length_b   1.000
_cell.length_c   1.000
_cell.angle_alpha   90.00
_cell.angle_beta   90.00
_cell.angle_gamma   90.00
#
_symmetry.space_group_name_H-M   'P 1'
#
loop_
_entity.id
_entity.type
_entity.pdbx_description
1 polymer ?
#
loop_
_entity_poly.entity_id
_entity_poly.type
_entity_poly.pdbx_seq_one_letter_code
_entity_poly.pdbx_strand_id
1 'polypeptide(L)'
;MDDEGDPGLLPPGLALVNVVLDELIGVTVVEIDEDAVARVLGPVDGGLYVFPSREGIANFLASGEPHSLAGRLDEFDAATEEPAYEADFARMLESDADDDAAAMLWMECLLVVDGCGVVDPSSVEDAMKQVEAVTTLREDFEPGYQDRDYWQDRDTLPVQITLPGGTGVTIVALDQFGERSPAFLGDQGEVALFHDPADLVTYIHAEGTDAMRAERYWPRNPPECEPRMTVDVRQADPGDLRSDAYVFLRALATVLTKREGDLSVHKMSKLTNERRMRRAVDTVAEVLREVNGRVTWR
;
A
#
# COMPACT_ATOMS: atom_id res chain seq x y z
N MET A 1 0.64 26.37 -25.07
CA MET A 1 1.87 25.65 -24.69
C MET A 1 1.59 25.25 -23.27
N ASP A 2 0.91 24.13 -23.14
CA ASP A 2 0.83 23.47 -21.84
C ASP A 2 2.22 22.89 -21.64
N ASP A 3 2.86 23.32 -20.56
CA ASP A 3 4.16 22.84 -20.12
C ASP A 3 3.98 21.34 -19.87
N GLU A 4 4.46 20.50 -20.78
CA GLU A 4 4.64 19.07 -20.52
C GLU A 4 5.73 19.01 -19.44
N GLY A 5 5.28 19.05 -18.18
CA GLY A 5 6.15 19.08 -17.02
C GLY A 5 7.16 17.94 -17.10
N ASP A 6 8.43 18.29 -16.97
CA ASP A 6 9.54 17.35 -16.94
C ASP A 6 9.23 16.28 -15.87
N PRO A 7 8.97 15.02 -16.27
CA PRO A 7 8.27 14.06 -15.43
C PRO A 7 9.10 13.48 -14.28
N GLY A 8 10.33 13.94 -14.05
CA GLY A 8 11.31 13.19 -13.23
C GLY A 8 11.90 13.89 -12.01
N LEU A 9 11.63 15.18 -11.76
CA LEU A 9 12.29 15.89 -10.65
C LEU A 9 11.28 16.37 -9.62
N LEU A 10 11.50 15.97 -8.37
CA LEU A 10 10.76 16.49 -7.23
C LEU A 10 10.93 18.02 -7.17
N PRO A 11 9.85 18.77 -6.90
CA PRO A 11 9.95 20.22 -6.77
C PRO A 11 10.87 20.59 -5.59
N PRO A 12 11.52 21.77 -5.63
CA PRO A 12 12.29 22.25 -4.50
C PRO A 12 11.46 22.25 -3.21
N GLY A 13 12.03 21.73 -2.13
CA GLY A 13 11.37 21.56 -0.85
C GLY A 13 11.71 20.24 -0.16
N LEU A 14 10.98 19.94 0.90
CA LEU A 14 11.06 18.69 1.64
C LEU A 14 10.01 17.72 1.13
N ALA A 15 10.41 16.46 0.97
CA ALA A 15 9.53 15.38 0.55
C ALA A 15 9.79 14.11 1.36
N LEU A 16 8.72 13.37 1.65
CA LEU A 16 8.83 11.98 2.05
C LEU A 16 9.08 11.12 0.80
N VAL A 17 10.04 10.21 0.93
CA VAL A 17 10.42 9.27 -0.12
C VAL A 17 10.38 7.86 0.45
N ASN A 18 9.60 6.98 -0.18
CA ASN A 18 9.69 5.55 0.08
C ASN A 18 10.99 5.01 -0.52
N VAL A 19 11.71 4.16 0.21
CA VAL A 19 12.98 3.56 -0.21
C VAL A 19 12.80 2.05 -0.18
N VAL A 20 12.96 1.42 -1.35
CA VAL A 20 12.93 -0.04 -1.51
C VAL A 20 14.30 -0.50 -1.99
N LEU A 21 15.08 -1.08 -1.10
CA LEU A 21 16.32 -1.82 -1.34
C LEU A 21 16.05 -3.32 -1.10
N ASP A 22 16.91 -4.21 -1.61
CA ASP A 22 16.70 -5.68 -1.67
C ASP A 22 15.94 -6.28 -0.47
N GLU A 23 16.50 -6.16 0.74
CA GLU A 23 15.87 -6.61 1.99
C GLU A 23 15.36 -5.47 2.89
N LEU A 24 15.45 -4.21 2.44
CA LEU A 24 15.18 -3.02 3.24
C LEU A 24 14.09 -2.17 2.58
N ILE A 25 12.94 -2.09 3.24
CA ILE A 25 11.82 -1.24 2.84
C ILE A 25 11.59 -0.23 3.95
N GLY A 26 11.47 1.05 3.60
CA GLY A 26 11.09 2.07 4.55
C GLY A 26 10.90 3.43 3.91
N VAL A 27 10.98 4.47 4.73
CA VAL A 27 10.75 5.86 4.34
C VAL A 27 11.87 6.74 4.86
N THR A 28 12.19 7.80 4.11
CA THR A 28 13.15 8.83 4.48
C THR A 28 12.64 10.22 4.09
N VAL A 29 13.39 11.27 4.46
CA VAL A 29 13.13 12.65 4.05
C VAL A 29 14.23 13.12 3.12
N VAL A 30 13.84 13.77 2.02
CA VAL A 30 14.76 14.41 1.08
C VAL A 30 14.44 15.90 1.01
N GLU A 31 15.46 16.75 1.10
CA GLU A 31 15.40 18.17 0.75
C GLU A 31 15.98 18.34 -0.66
N ILE A 32 15.25 18.98 -1.57
CA ILE A 32 15.78 19.45 -2.85
C ILE A 32 15.84 20.98 -2.81
N ASP A 33 17.01 21.56 -3.05
CA ASP A 33 17.14 23.01 -3.13
C ASP A 33 16.85 23.56 -4.54
N GLU A 34 16.89 24.88 -4.68
CA GLU A 34 16.57 25.56 -5.94
C GLU A 34 17.54 25.22 -7.08
N ASP A 35 18.74 24.71 -6.76
CA ASP A 35 19.76 24.28 -7.71
C ASP A 35 19.66 22.78 -8.03
N ALA A 36 18.57 22.13 -7.60
CA ALA A 36 18.32 20.69 -7.71
C ALA A 36 19.36 19.81 -6.99
N VAL A 37 20.02 20.36 -5.96
CA VAL A 37 20.91 19.57 -5.10
C VAL A 37 20.06 18.89 -4.03
N ALA A 38 20.15 17.57 -3.94
CA ALA A 38 19.45 16.78 -2.95
C ALA A 38 20.27 16.66 -1.65
N ARG A 39 19.59 16.71 -0.51
CA ARG A 39 20.11 16.31 0.80
C ARG A 39 19.15 15.30 1.40
N VAL A 40 19.67 14.22 1.93
CA VAL A 40 18.85 13.17 2.55
C VAL A 40 18.95 13.23 4.06
N LEU A 41 17.91 12.78 4.75
CA LEU A 41 17.92 12.61 6.19
C LEU A 41 18.91 11.50 6.57
N GLY A 42 19.93 11.85 7.36
CA GLY A 42 21.00 10.92 7.72
C GLY A 42 21.93 11.48 8.79
N PRO A 43 23.04 10.77 9.09
CA PRO A 43 24.09 11.28 9.96
C PRO A 43 24.70 12.58 9.45
N VAL A 44 25.23 13.41 10.35
CA VAL A 44 25.89 14.69 9.99
C VAL A 44 27.10 14.48 9.08
N ASP A 45 27.78 13.35 9.22
CA ASP A 45 28.99 13.01 8.46
C ASP A 45 28.68 12.26 7.14
N GLY A 46 27.41 12.17 6.75
CA GLY A 46 26.96 11.53 5.52
C GLY A 46 26.25 10.19 5.74
N GLY A 47 25.56 9.73 4.69
CA GLY A 47 24.71 8.54 4.68
C GLY A 47 23.23 8.83 4.78
N LEU A 48 22.43 7.76 4.76
CA LEU A 48 20.98 7.80 4.69
C LEU A 48 20.39 7.06 5.89
N TYR A 49 19.48 7.71 6.62
CA TYR A 49 18.57 7.02 7.52
C TYR A 49 17.32 6.60 6.76
N VAL A 50 16.99 5.32 6.84
CA VAL A 50 15.70 4.79 6.44
C VAL A 50 14.97 4.34 7.69
N PHE A 51 13.68 4.67 7.77
CA PHE A 51 12.82 4.33 8.88
C PHE A 51 11.77 3.34 8.41
N PRO A 52 11.40 2.33 9.22
CA PRO A 52 10.33 1.41 8.87
C PRO A 52 8.95 2.08 8.72
N SER A 53 8.77 3.29 9.28
CA SER A 53 7.51 4.03 9.23
C SER A 53 7.72 5.55 9.33
N ARG A 54 6.69 6.30 8.92
CA ARG A 54 6.63 7.77 9.03
C ARG A 54 6.70 8.26 10.47
N GLU A 55 6.02 7.56 11.38
CA GLU A 55 6.06 7.90 12.79
C GLU A 55 7.42 7.56 13.41
N GLY A 56 8.18 6.62 12.83
CA GLY A 56 9.59 6.44 13.20
C GLY A 56 10.45 7.65 12.88
N ILE A 57 10.22 8.29 11.73
CA ILE A 57 10.84 9.59 11.42
C ILE A 57 10.43 10.63 12.47
N ALA A 58 9.14 10.76 12.76
CA ALA A 58 8.65 11.74 13.73
C ALA A 58 9.27 11.56 15.13
N ASN A 59 9.37 10.31 15.60
CA ASN A 59 10.01 9.96 16.87
C ASN A 59 11.50 10.31 16.85
N PHE A 60 12.20 10.03 15.75
CA PHE A 60 13.60 10.39 15.57
C PHE A 60 13.80 11.91 15.63
N LEU A 61 13.00 12.68 14.89
CA LEU A 61 13.07 14.13 14.90
C LEU A 61 12.77 14.71 16.29
N ALA A 62 11.78 14.15 17.00
CA ALA A 62 11.43 14.56 18.36
C ALA A 62 12.53 14.23 19.39
N SER A 63 13.39 13.24 19.13
CA SER A 63 14.50 12.87 20.03
C SER A 63 15.59 13.94 20.12
N GLY A 64 15.70 14.80 19.10
CA GLY A 64 16.75 15.81 18.99
C GLY A 64 18.13 15.22 18.66
N GLU A 65 18.20 13.97 18.18
CA GLU A 65 19.45 13.40 17.67
C GLU A 65 20.01 14.24 16.50
N PRO A 66 21.33 14.46 16.42
CA PRO A 66 21.92 15.22 15.32
C PRO A 66 21.72 14.53 13.97
N HIS A 67 21.37 15.31 12.94
CA HIS A 67 21.19 14.82 11.56
C HIS A 67 21.54 15.88 10.52
N SER A 68 21.71 15.45 9.28
CA SER A 68 22.05 16.25 8.10
C SER A 68 21.06 17.40 7.79
N LEU A 69 19.77 17.18 8.06
CA LEU A 69 18.69 18.16 7.81
C LEU A 69 18.34 19.06 9.00
N ALA A 70 19.22 19.20 9.99
CA ALA A 70 18.93 19.96 11.21
C ALA A 70 18.64 21.44 10.89
N GLY A 71 17.55 21.98 11.46
CA GLY A 71 17.08 23.35 11.22
C GLY A 71 16.34 23.56 9.88
N ARG A 72 16.10 22.49 9.11
CA ARG A 72 15.24 22.51 7.91
C ARG A 72 13.86 21.88 8.16
N LEU A 73 13.76 21.00 9.16
CA LEU A 73 12.56 20.21 9.44
C LEU A 73 11.61 20.86 10.47
N ASP A 74 11.83 22.11 10.88
CA ASP A 74 11.07 22.76 11.96
C ASP A 74 9.55 22.83 11.69
N GLU A 75 9.15 22.86 10.41
CA GLU A 75 7.75 22.89 9.96
C GLU A 75 7.31 21.57 9.29
N PHE A 76 8.18 20.55 9.25
CA PHE A 76 7.91 19.30 8.55
C PHE A 76 7.29 18.27 9.50
N ASP A 77 6.01 17.96 9.27
CA ASP A 77 5.30 16.94 10.03
C ASP A 77 5.33 15.60 9.28
N ALA A 78 6.40 14.83 9.50
CA ALA A 78 6.60 13.52 8.89
C ALA A 78 5.45 12.54 9.14
N ALA A 79 4.67 12.70 10.21
CA ALA A 79 3.56 11.81 10.55
C ALA A 79 2.30 12.05 9.70
N THR A 80 2.17 13.24 9.12
CA THR A 80 0.99 13.63 8.33
C THR A 80 1.29 13.87 6.86
N GLU A 81 2.55 14.10 6.52
CA GLU A 81 2.98 14.16 5.13
C GLU A 81 2.77 12.81 4.43
N GLU A 82 2.31 12.88 3.18
CA GLU A 82 2.20 11.72 2.31
C GLU A 82 3.50 11.58 1.51
N PRO A 83 3.97 10.34 1.23
CA PRO A 83 5.08 10.11 0.32
C PRO A 83 4.79 10.80 -1.01
N ALA A 84 5.63 11.76 -1.38
CA ALA A 84 5.52 12.41 -2.67
C ALA A 84 6.01 11.49 -3.80
N TYR A 85 6.77 10.46 -3.41
CA TYR A 85 7.64 9.74 -4.31
C TYR A 85 8.08 8.36 -3.75
N GLU A 86 8.33 7.40 -4.64
CA GLU A 86 8.78 6.04 -4.33
C GLU A 86 10.07 5.74 -5.11
N ALA A 87 11.19 5.60 -4.38
CA ALA A 87 12.48 5.17 -4.89
C ALA A 87 12.60 3.64 -4.80
N ASP A 88 12.15 2.94 -5.85
CA ASP A 88 12.21 1.48 -5.94
C ASP A 88 13.47 1.00 -6.68
N PHE A 89 14.53 0.74 -5.92
CA PHE A 89 15.80 0.26 -6.46
C PHE A 89 15.74 -1.22 -6.86
N ALA A 90 14.80 -2.00 -6.32
CA ALA A 90 14.65 -3.41 -6.67
C ALA A 90 14.13 -3.57 -8.10
N ARG A 91 13.24 -2.67 -8.54
CA ARG A 91 12.74 -2.64 -9.93
C ARG A 91 13.81 -2.35 -10.97
N MET A 92 14.94 -1.71 -10.59
CA MET A 92 16.07 -1.48 -11.50
C MET A 92 16.73 -2.76 -12.01
N LEU A 93 16.56 -3.88 -11.30
CA LEU A 93 17.15 -5.16 -11.67
C LEU A 93 16.24 -6.00 -12.59
N GLU A 94 15.02 -5.53 -12.87
CA GLU A 94 14.11 -6.22 -13.79
C GLU A 94 14.58 -6.03 -15.25
N SER A 95 14.72 -7.14 -15.99
CA SER A 95 15.33 -7.16 -17.33
C SER A 95 14.53 -6.44 -18.43
N ASP A 96 13.36 -5.92 -18.09
CA ASP A 96 12.33 -5.47 -19.04
C ASP A 96 12.03 -3.96 -18.91
N ALA A 97 12.76 -3.22 -18.07
CA ALA A 97 12.68 -1.76 -18.03
C ALA A 97 13.16 -1.16 -19.37
N ASP A 98 12.39 -0.22 -19.94
CA ASP A 98 12.84 0.51 -21.13
C ASP A 98 13.95 1.51 -20.78
N ASP A 99 14.69 1.96 -21.81
CA ASP A 99 15.85 2.82 -21.65
C ASP A 99 15.50 4.16 -20.94
N ASP A 100 14.26 4.64 -21.08
CA ASP A 100 13.79 5.89 -20.46
C ASP A 100 13.48 5.68 -18.96
N ALA A 101 12.83 4.57 -18.59
CA ALA A 101 12.62 4.18 -17.20
C ALA A 101 13.95 3.92 -16.48
N ALA A 102 14.89 3.24 -17.15
CA ALA A 102 16.23 3.01 -16.61
C ALA A 102 17.02 4.32 -16.41
N ALA A 103 16.87 5.30 -17.31
CA ALA A 103 17.50 6.61 -17.19
C ALA A 103 16.89 7.47 -16.06
N MET A 104 15.57 7.43 -15.87
CA MET A 104 14.92 8.09 -14.73
C MET A 104 15.38 7.46 -13.40
N LEU A 105 15.31 6.14 -13.28
CA LEU A 105 15.78 5.40 -12.11
C LEU A 105 17.26 5.65 -11.81
N TRP A 106 18.09 5.82 -12.84
CA TRP A 106 19.49 6.19 -12.68
C TRP A 106 19.66 7.63 -12.16
N MET A 107 18.89 8.60 -12.63
CA MET A 107 18.90 9.95 -12.06
C MET A 107 18.40 9.98 -10.61
N GLU A 108 17.41 9.16 -10.29
CA GLU A 108 16.85 9.00 -8.95
C GLU A 108 17.89 8.38 -7.98
N CYS A 109 18.64 7.38 -8.45
CA CYS A 109 19.83 6.87 -7.77
C CYS A 109 20.85 7.97 -7.53
N LEU A 110 21.18 8.75 -8.55
CA LEU A 110 22.20 9.79 -8.44
C LEU A 110 21.80 10.89 -7.46
N LEU A 111 20.51 11.23 -7.33
CA LEU A 111 20.02 12.18 -6.31
C LEU A 111 20.28 11.66 -4.88
N VAL A 112 20.02 10.38 -4.62
CA VAL A 112 20.27 9.78 -3.30
C VAL A 112 21.77 9.61 -3.04
N VAL A 113 22.53 9.18 -4.06
CA VAL A 113 23.99 9.00 -4.02
C VAL A 113 24.72 10.33 -3.77
N ASP A 114 24.36 11.38 -4.52
CA ASP A 114 24.91 12.74 -4.36
C ASP A 114 24.56 13.30 -2.98
N GLY A 115 23.31 13.15 -2.55
CA GLY A 115 22.86 13.55 -1.21
C GLY A 115 23.57 12.80 -0.08
N CYS A 116 24.09 11.60 -0.34
CA CYS A 116 24.89 10.82 0.59
C CYS A 116 26.40 11.13 0.53
N GLY A 117 26.86 11.97 -0.40
CA GLY A 117 28.28 12.30 -0.59
C GLY A 117 29.11 11.14 -1.17
N VAL A 118 28.46 10.25 -1.92
CA VAL A 118 29.07 9.05 -2.51
C VAL A 118 29.82 9.42 -3.81
N VAL A 119 30.95 8.75 -4.07
CA VAL A 119 31.81 9.03 -5.25
C VAL A 119 31.16 8.51 -6.53
N ASP A 120 31.24 9.27 -7.63
CA ASP A 120 30.76 8.93 -8.98
C ASP A 120 30.74 7.40 -9.25
N PRO A 121 29.57 6.74 -9.11
CA PRO A 121 29.49 5.29 -9.27
C PRO A 121 29.76 4.91 -10.73
N SER A 122 30.48 3.81 -10.92
CA SER A 122 30.88 3.36 -12.25
C SER A 122 29.82 2.54 -12.99
N SER A 123 28.76 2.10 -12.27
CA SER A 123 27.62 1.34 -12.79
C SER A 123 26.41 1.42 -11.83
N VAL A 124 25.24 0.94 -12.28
CA VAL A 124 24.03 0.76 -11.43
C VAL A 124 24.29 -0.14 -10.23
N GLU A 125 24.90 -1.31 -10.47
CA GLU A 125 25.22 -2.26 -9.39
C GLU A 125 26.20 -1.66 -8.36
N ASP A 126 27.15 -0.85 -8.83
CA ASP A 126 28.09 -0.12 -7.97
C ASP A 126 27.37 0.98 -7.17
N ALA A 127 26.50 1.75 -7.81
CA ALA A 127 25.66 2.74 -7.14
C ALA A 127 24.79 2.10 -6.04
N MET A 128 24.09 1.00 -6.34
CA MET A 128 23.26 0.28 -5.36
C MET A 128 24.07 -0.22 -4.17
N LYS A 129 25.24 -0.84 -4.41
CA LYS A 129 26.13 -1.29 -3.31
C LYS A 129 26.61 -0.13 -2.45
N GLN A 130 26.88 1.02 -3.05
CA GLN A 130 27.30 2.19 -2.32
C GLN A 130 26.14 2.82 -1.52
N VAL A 131 24.93 2.90 -2.09
CA VAL A 131 23.71 3.31 -1.36
C VAL A 131 23.44 2.37 -0.18
N GLU A 132 23.47 1.06 -0.40
CA GLU A 132 23.28 0.06 0.65
C GLU A 132 24.32 0.21 1.77
N ALA A 133 25.59 0.43 1.42
CA ALA A 133 26.68 0.60 2.39
C ALA A 133 26.56 1.87 3.25
N VAL A 134 25.90 2.92 2.75
CA VAL A 134 25.68 4.18 3.48
C VAL A 134 24.28 4.31 4.07
N THR A 135 23.40 3.33 3.82
CA THR A 135 22.05 3.29 4.36
C THR A 135 22.04 2.62 5.72
N THR A 136 21.43 3.27 6.70
CA THR A 136 21.22 2.75 8.05
C THR A 136 19.73 2.67 8.31
N LEU A 137 19.21 1.46 8.51
CA LEU A 137 17.85 1.24 8.97
C LEU A 137 17.74 1.61 10.45
N ARG A 138 16.82 2.52 10.79
CA ARG A 138 16.58 3.03 12.14
C ARG A 138 15.41 2.30 12.82
N GLU A 139 15.59 1.00 13.06
CA GLU A 139 14.61 0.17 13.79
C GLU A 139 14.47 0.59 15.26
N ASP A 140 15.47 1.30 15.80
CA ASP A 140 15.47 1.85 17.16
C ASP A 140 14.42 2.94 17.37
N PHE A 141 13.89 3.50 16.28
CA PHE A 141 12.85 4.51 16.28
C PHE A 141 11.49 3.98 15.83
N GLU A 142 11.34 2.66 15.70
CA GLU A 142 10.03 2.09 15.41
C GLU A 142 8.99 2.58 16.43
N PRO A 143 7.92 3.26 16.00
CA PRO A 143 6.71 3.24 16.78
C PRO A 143 6.31 1.78 16.83
N GLY A 144 6.05 1.23 18.03
CA GLY A 144 5.77 -0.20 18.20
C GLY A 144 4.88 -0.69 17.06
N TYR A 145 5.49 -1.43 16.13
CA TYR A 145 5.07 -1.69 14.75
C TYR A 145 3.60 -1.35 14.53
N GLN A 146 3.27 -0.10 14.14
CA GLN A 146 1.85 0.24 13.98
C GLN A 146 1.31 -0.58 12.81
N ASP A 147 0.44 -1.55 13.10
CA ASP A 147 -0.14 -2.49 12.15
C ASP A 147 -0.62 -1.83 10.83
N ARG A 148 -0.94 -0.54 10.87
CA ARG A 148 -1.44 0.26 9.76
C ARG A 148 -0.52 0.22 8.54
N ASP A 149 0.79 0.44 8.72
CA ASP A 149 1.73 0.57 7.61
C ASP A 149 1.98 -0.81 6.96
N TYR A 150 2.06 -1.87 7.78
CA TYR A 150 2.21 -3.24 7.30
C TYR A 150 1.13 -3.68 6.28
N TRP A 151 -0.13 -3.37 6.60
CA TRP A 151 -1.28 -3.73 5.78
C TRP A 151 -1.37 -2.85 4.53
N GLN A 152 -1.09 -1.56 4.67
CA GLN A 152 -1.17 -0.59 3.57
C GLN A 152 -0.10 -0.85 2.49
N ASP A 153 1.15 -1.14 2.88
CA ASP A 153 2.27 -1.42 1.95
C ASP A 153 2.07 -2.68 1.11
N ARG A 154 1.16 -3.56 1.52
CA ARG A 154 0.87 -4.83 0.85
C ARG A 154 -0.42 -4.79 0.04
N ASP A 155 -0.99 -3.59 -0.14
CA ASP A 155 -2.28 -3.41 -0.78
C ASP A 155 -3.37 -4.30 -0.15
N THR A 156 -3.21 -4.68 1.13
CA THR A 156 -3.99 -5.72 1.79
C THR A 156 -4.51 -5.23 3.12
N LEU A 157 -5.83 -5.08 3.26
CA LEU A 157 -6.42 -4.49 4.44
C LEU A 157 -7.26 -5.52 5.21
N PRO A 158 -7.12 -5.58 6.54
CA PRO A 158 -8.10 -6.22 7.40
C PRO A 158 -9.45 -5.50 7.34
N VAL A 159 -10.51 -6.27 7.15
CA VAL A 159 -11.87 -5.74 7.01
C VAL A 159 -12.82 -6.50 7.92
N GLN A 160 -13.63 -5.75 8.66
CA GLN A 160 -14.73 -6.29 9.43
C GLN A 160 -16.00 -6.24 8.60
N ILE A 161 -16.60 -7.41 8.36
CA ILE A 161 -17.83 -7.55 7.60
C ILE A 161 -18.95 -7.94 8.55
N THR A 162 -19.99 -7.12 8.61
CA THR A 162 -21.22 -7.47 9.32
C THR A 162 -22.27 -7.96 8.33
N LEU A 163 -22.60 -9.25 8.45
CA LEU A 163 -23.64 -9.95 7.70
C LEU A 163 -24.88 -10.17 8.59
N PRO A 164 -26.04 -10.54 8.02
CA PRO A 164 -27.21 -10.90 8.83
C PRO A 164 -26.96 -12.02 9.85
N GLY A 165 -26.05 -12.96 9.53
CA GLY A 165 -25.71 -14.10 10.38
C GLY A 165 -24.67 -13.82 11.47
N GLY A 166 -23.98 -12.67 11.43
CA GLY A 166 -22.92 -12.34 12.37
C GLY A 166 -21.92 -11.32 11.82
N THR A 167 -20.98 -10.92 12.67
CA THR A 167 -19.84 -10.07 12.30
C THR A 167 -18.58 -10.92 12.34
N GLY A 168 -17.71 -10.75 11.35
CA GLY A 168 -16.40 -11.39 11.30
C GLY A 168 -15.37 -10.54 10.55
N VAL A 169 -14.12 -10.96 10.62
CA VAL A 169 -12.96 -10.26 10.05
C VAL A 169 -12.32 -11.13 8.97
N THR A 170 -11.84 -10.50 7.91
CA THR A 170 -11.08 -11.12 6.82
C THR A 170 -10.04 -10.12 6.29
N ILE A 171 -9.24 -10.49 5.29
CA ILE A 171 -8.40 -9.54 4.56
C ILE A 171 -8.92 -9.37 3.12
N VAL A 172 -8.78 -8.16 2.59
CA VAL A 172 -9.04 -7.84 1.19
C VAL A 172 -7.78 -7.26 0.58
N ALA A 173 -7.34 -7.77 -0.57
CA ALA A 173 -6.35 -7.12 -1.40
C ALA A 173 -7.05 -6.13 -2.33
N LEU A 174 -6.71 -4.85 -2.20
CA LEU A 174 -7.21 -3.75 -3.03
C LEU A 174 -6.16 -3.45 -4.09
N ASP A 175 -6.52 -3.58 -5.36
CA ASP A 175 -5.63 -3.10 -6.42
C ASP A 175 -5.70 -1.57 -6.47
N GLN A 176 -4.58 -0.91 -6.13
CA GLN A 176 -4.36 0.53 -6.23
C GLN A 176 -4.58 1.09 -7.66
N PHE A 177 -4.61 0.23 -8.69
CA PHE A 177 -4.80 0.64 -10.09
C PHE A 177 -6.22 0.43 -10.64
N GLY A 178 -7.17 -0.06 -9.84
CA GLY A 178 -8.60 -0.13 -10.24
C GLY A 178 -8.93 -1.06 -11.42
N GLU A 179 -7.94 -1.80 -11.94
CA GLU A 179 -8.12 -2.70 -13.10
C GLU A 179 -8.62 -4.09 -12.70
N ARG A 180 -8.41 -4.53 -11.45
CA ARG A 180 -8.84 -5.85 -10.96
C ARG A 180 -9.89 -5.77 -9.86
N SER A 181 -10.78 -6.76 -9.85
CA SER A 181 -11.76 -6.95 -8.78
C SER A 181 -11.02 -7.29 -7.46
N PRO A 182 -11.41 -6.69 -6.32
CA PRO A 182 -10.83 -7.01 -5.01
C PRO A 182 -10.77 -8.51 -4.75
N ALA A 183 -9.64 -8.98 -4.21
CA ALA A 183 -9.45 -10.38 -3.83
C ALA A 183 -9.63 -10.53 -2.32
N PHE A 184 -10.32 -11.58 -1.90
CA PHE A 184 -10.60 -11.86 -0.48
C PHE A 184 -9.84 -13.10 -0.04
N LEU A 185 -9.56 -13.17 1.27
CA LEU A 185 -9.05 -14.40 1.86
C LEU A 185 -10.07 -15.54 1.76
N GLY A 186 -9.71 -16.60 1.06
CA GLY A 186 -10.53 -17.79 0.87
C GLY A 186 -10.08 -18.61 -0.33
N ASP A 187 -10.82 -19.67 -0.66
CA ASP A 187 -10.57 -20.53 -1.82
C ASP A 187 -11.88 -20.85 -2.56
N GLN A 188 -11.78 -21.13 -3.86
CA GLN A 188 -12.85 -21.70 -4.68
C GLN A 188 -14.19 -20.95 -4.74
N GLY A 189 -14.21 -19.66 -4.38
CA GLY A 189 -15.43 -18.85 -4.29
C GLY A 189 -16.06 -18.85 -2.90
N GLU A 190 -15.27 -19.15 -1.88
CA GLU A 190 -15.58 -18.91 -0.48
C GLU A 190 -14.73 -17.75 0.04
N VAL A 191 -15.21 -17.08 1.08
CA VAL A 191 -14.45 -16.11 1.87
C VAL A 191 -14.39 -16.62 3.30
N ALA A 192 -13.18 -16.71 3.84
CA ALA A 192 -12.93 -17.05 5.23
C ALA A 192 -13.24 -15.83 6.11
N LEU A 193 -14.12 -16.01 7.08
CA LEU A 193 -14.44 -15.02 8.10
C LEU A 193 -14.12 -15.58 9.48
N PHE A 194 -13.40 -14.79 10.27
CA PHE A 194 -12.98 -15.11 11.62
C PHE A 194 -13.77 -14.27 12.61
N HIS A 195 -14.14 -14.84 13.76
CA HIS A 195 -14.86 -14.08 14.79
C HIS A 195 -13.98 -13.04 15.49
N ASP A 196 -12.68 -13.33 15.60
CA ASP A 196 -11.68 -12.49 16.26
C ASP A 196 -10.53 -12.22 15.27
N PRO A 197 -10.03 -10.97 15.18
CA PRO A 197 -8.84 -10.69 14.38
C PRO A 197 -7.59 -11.52 14.77
N ALA A 198 -7.45 -11.92 16.03
CA ALA A 198 -6.35 -12.78 16.47
C ALA A 198 -6.41 -14.17 15.81
N ASP A 199 -7.61 -14.69 15.55
CA ASP A 199 -7.80 -15.97 14.86
C ASP A 199 -7.40 -15.86 13.38
N LEU A 200 -7.69 -14.73 12.74
CA LEU A 200 -7.25 -14.43 11.38
C LEU A 200 -5.72 -14.41 11.29
N VAL A 201 -5.04 -13.73 12.21
CA VAL A 201 -3.57 -13.70 12.29
C VAL A 201 -3.01 -15.10 12.50
N THR A 202 -3.58 -15.84 13.44
CA THR A 202 -3.21 -17.24 13.72
C THR A 202 -3.35 -18.11 12.47
N TYR A 203 -4.44 -17.95 11.72
CA TYR A 203 -4.68 -18.67 10.47
C TYR A 203 -3.66 -18.33 9.39
N ILE A 204 -3.33 -17.05 9.21
CA ILE A 204 -2.32 -16.62 8.24
C ILE A 204 -0.96 -17.27 8.54
N HIS A 205 -0.57 -17.30 9.83
CA HIS A 205 0.66 -17.95 10.28
C HIS A 205 0.63 -19.48 10.06
N ALA A 206 -0.47 -20.14 10.42
CA ALA A 206 -0.55 -21.60 10.45
C ALA A 206 -0.91 -22.25 9.10
N GLU A 207 -1.94 -21.76 8.41
CA GLU A 207 -2.71 -22.53 7.43
C GLU A 207 -2.85 -21.89 6.04
N GLY A 208 -2.13 -20.80 5.75
CA GLY A 208 -2.05 -20.30 4.38
C GLY A 208 -1.70 -21.43 3.41
N THR A 209 -2.57 -21.75 2.46
CA THR A 209 -2.26 -22.78 1.45
C THR A 209 -1.03 -22.33 0.66
N ASP A 210 -0.24 -23.26 0.11
CA ASP A 210 0.94 -22.88 -0.69
C ASP A 210 0.56 -21.97 -1.88
N ALA A 211 -0.65 -22.17 -2.44
CA ALA A 211 -1.20 -21.29 -3.46
C ALA A 211 -1.45 -19.87 -2.93
N MET A 212 -2.08 -19.74 -1.75
CA MET A 212 -2.35 -18.44 -1.13
C MET A 212 -1.05 -17.73 -0.70
N ARG A 213 -0.05 -18.47 -0.20
CA ARG A 213 1.27 -17.93 0.19
C ARG A 213 2.12 -17.48 -1.00
N ALA A 214 1.84 -18.01 -2.19
CA ALA A 214 2.49 -17.64 -3.44
C ALA A 214 1.90 -16.35 -4.07
N GLU A 215 0.73 -15.89 -3.61
CA GLU A 215 0.16 -14.63 -4.05
C GLU A 215 1.01 -13.46 -3.55
N ARG A 216 1.21 -12.46 -4.42
CA ARG A 216 1.99 -11.24 -4.12
C ARG A 216 1.49 -10.52 -2.86
N TYR A 217 0.19 -10.57 -2.63
CA TYR A 217 -0.51 -9.85 -1.58
C TYR A 217 -0.66 -10.67 -0.28
N TRP A 218 -0.01 -11.83 -0.17
CA TRP A 218 -0.08 -12.61 1.05
C TRP A 218 0.67 -11.91 2.20
N PRO A 219 0.01 -11.59 3.32
CA PRO A 219 0.67 -10.99 4.47
C PRO A 219 1.58 -12.02 5.14
N ARG A 220 2.88 -11.98 4.80
CA ARG A 220 3.91 -12.80 5.46
C ARG A 220 4.25 -12.17 6.79
N ASN A 221 3.98 -12.87 7.89
CA ASN A 221 4.15 -12.40 9.26
C ASN A 221 3.27 -11.19 9.62
N PRO A 222 1.92 -11.30 9.56
CA PRO A 222 1.07 -10.20 9.95
C PRO A 222 1.27 -9.86 11.43
N PRO A 223 1.28 -8.56 11.78
CA PRO A 223 1.30 -8.11 13.15
C PRO A 223 -0.10 -8.26 13.78
N GLU A 224 -0.43 -7.49 14.82
CA GLU A 224 -1.78 -7.50 15.36
C GLU A 224 -2.76 -6.98 14.28
N CYS A 225 -4.00 -7.45 14.33
CA CYS A 225 -4.95 -7.20 13.27
C CYS A 225 -6.11 -6.38 13.83
N GLU A 226 -6.08 -5.07 13.64
CA GLU A 226 -7.27 -4.25 13.84
C GLU A 226 -7.99 -4.01 12.51
N PRO A 227 -9.30 -4.32 12.39
CA PRO A 227 -10.05 -4.05 11.17
C PRO A 227 -9.98 -2.57 10.78
N ARG A 228 -9.43 -2.28 9.60
CA ARG A 228 -9.25 -0.92 9.09
C ARG A 228 -10.46 -0.39 8.33
N MET A 229 -11.26 -1.31 7.79
CA MET A 229 -12.54 -1.00 7.16
C MET A 229 -13.64 -1.82 7.82
N THR A 230 -14.76 -1.17 8.14
CA THR A 230 -15.98 -1.85 8.60
C THR A 230 -17.06 -1.70 7.54
N VAL A 231 -17.55 -2.83 7.04
CA VAL A 231 -18.66 -2.87 6.10
C VAL A 231 -19.85 -3.53 6.80
N ASP A 232 -20.86 -2.73 7.15
CA ASP A 232 -22.15 -3.26 7.56
C ASP A 232 -23.08 -3.39 6.37
N VAL A 233 -23.19 -4.63 5.89
CA VAL A 233 -24.03 -4.98 4.73
C VAL A 233 -25.50 -4.65 4.97
N ARG A 234 -25.94 -4.60 6.23
CA ARG A 234 -27.32 -4.28 6.60
C ARG A 234 -27.62 -2.79 6.46
N GLN A 235 -26.58 -1.95 6.44
CA GLN A 235 -26.68 -0.49 6.41
C GLN A 235 -26.21 0.11 5.09
N ALA A 236 -25.53 -0.65 4.24
CA ALA A 236 -25.11 -0.17 2.93
C ALA A 236 -26.32 0.31 2.11
N ASP A 237 -26.31 1.58 1.68
CA ASP A 237 -27.32 2.11 0.78
C ASP A 237 -27.05 1.58 -0.63
N PRO A 238 -27.89 0.67 -1.14
CA PRO A 238 -27.64 0.07 -2.43
C PRO A 238 -27.96 1.02 -3.59
N GLY A 239 -28.54 2.20 -3.31
CA GLY A 239 -28.69 3.31 -4.27
C GLY A 239 -27.42 4.14 -4.46
N ASP A 240 -26.45 4.06 -3.54
CA ASP A 240 -25.18 4.75 -3.65
C ASP A 240 -24.11 3.89 -4.34
N LEU A 241 -24.20 3.85 -5.67
CA LEU A 241 -23.28 3.11 -6.53
C LEU A 241 -21.82 3.60 -6.48
N ARG A 242 -21.57 4.75 -5.84
CA ARG A 242 -20.24 5.35 -5.71
C ARG A 242 -19.65 5.14 -4.33
N SER A 243 -20.42 4.63 -3.37
CA SER A 243 -19.90 4.29 -2.05
C SER A 243 -18.89 3.14 -2.14
N ASP A 244 -17.83 3.23 -1.36
CA ASP A 244 -16.85 2.15 -1.20
C ASP A 244 -17.52 0.86 -0.71
N ALA A 245 -18.54 1.00 0.14
CA ALA A 245 -19.38 -0.10 0.58
C ALA A 245 -20.05 -0.84 -0.59
N TYR A 246 -20.59 -0.13 -1.58
CA TYR A 246 -21.18 -0.75 -2.76
C TYR A 246 -20.13 -1.44 -3.64
N VAL A 247 -18.98 -0.80 -3.87
CA VAL A 247 -17.87 -1.37 -4.65
C VAL A 247 -17.38 -2.67 -4.00
N PHE A 248 -17.17 -2.63 -2.68
CA PHE A 248 -16.78 -3.77 -1.86
C PHE A 248 -17.82 -4.90 -1.93
N LEU A 249 -19.10 -4.59 -1.73
CA LEU A 249 -20.17 -5.58 -1.77
C LEU A 249 -20.31 -6.24 -3.14
N ARG A 250 -20.12 -5.48 -4.22
CA ARG A 250 -20.10 -6.00 -5.58
C ARG A 250 -18.92 -6.95 -5.80
N ALA A 251 -17.74 -6.62 -5.29
CA ALA A 251 -16.56 -7.49 -5.38
C ALA A 251 -16.77 -8.79 -4.61
N LEU A 252 -17.23 -8.69 -3.36
CA LEU A 252 -17.57 -9.84 -2.52
C LEU A 252 -18.60 -10.75 -3.19
N ALA A 253 -19.68 -10.16 -3.73
CA ALA A 253 -20.70 -10.90 -4.47
C ALA A 253 -20.14 -11.59 -5.72
N THR A 254 -19.21 -10.95 -6.42
CA THR A 254 -18.56 -11.51 -7.61
C THR A 254 -17.74 -12.75 -7.27
N VAL A 255 -16.90 -12.66 -6.22
CA VAL A 255 -16.07 -13.77 -5.73
C VAL A 255 -16.94 -14.96 -5.32
N LEU A 256 -18.00 -14.71 -4.54
CA LEU A 256 -18.81 -15.77 -3.95
C LEU A 256 -19.76 -16.48 -4.93
N THR A 257 -20.09 -15.82 -6.04
CA THR A 257 -21.02 -16.37 -7.04
C THR A 257 -20.35 -16.79 -8.34
N LYS A 258 -19.14 -16.31 -8.61
CA LYS A 258 -18.46 -16.40 -9.92
C LYS A 258 -19.30 -15.80 -11.07
N ARG A 259 -20.21 -14.85 -10.77
CA ARG A 259 -21.14 -14.22 -11.73
C ARG A 259 -20.75 -12.78 -12.09
N GLU A 260 -19.51 -12.57 -12.48
CA GLU A 260 -18.98 -11.25 -12.86
C GLU A 260 -19.80 -10.56 -13.97
N GLY A 261 -20.37 -11.34 -14.89
CA GLY A 261 -21.20 -10.87 -15.99
C GLY A 261 -22.57 -10.32 -15.60
N ASP A 262 -23.15 -10.77 -14.49
CA ASP A 262 -24.51 -10.40 -14.05
C ASP A 262 -24.54 -9.11 -13.21
N LEU A 263 -23.38 -8.75 -12.65
CA LEU A 263 -23.18 -7.56 -11.81
C LEU A 263 -22.55 -6.38 -12.59
N SER A 264 -22.14 -6.60 -13.84
CA SER A 264 -21.55 -5.55 -14.68
C SER A 264 -22.61 -4.53 -15.11
N VAL A 265 -22.48 -3.32 -14.58
CA VAL A 265 -23.35 -2.19 -14.91
C VAL A 265 -23.40 -1.98 -16.43
N HIS A 266 -22.27 -2.13 -17.14
CA HIS A 266 -22.14 -1.88 -18.58
C HIS A 266 -23.03 -2.76 -19.48
N LYS A 267 -23.40 -3.98 -19.06
CA LYS A 267 -24.33 -4.85 -19.81
C LYS A 267 -25.81 -4.48 -19.66
N MET A 268 -26.15 -3.60 -18.71
CA MET A 268 -27.52 -3.17 -18.44
C MET A 268 -27.92 -1.88 -19.20
N SER A 269 -27.45 -1.70 -20.44
CA SER A 269 -27.60 -0.47 -21.24
C SER A 269 -29.03 -0.16 -21.73
N LYS A 270 -30.01 -1.05 -21.49
CA LYS A 270 -31.40 -0.90 -21.97
C LYS A 270 -32.43 -0.53 -20.89
N LEU A 271 -32.01 -0.33 -19.64
CA LEU A 271 -32.91 0.01 -18.53
C LEU A 271 -32.77 1.47 -18.12
N THR A 272 -33.88 2.11 -17.70
CA THR A 272 -33.83 3.41 -17.02
C THR A 272 -32.97 3.31 -15.76
N ASN A 273 -32.27 4.40 -15.39
CA ASN A 273 -31.30 4.39 -14.30
C ASN A 273 -31.87 3.83 -12.99
N GLU A 274 -33.11 4.18 -12.63
CA GLU A 274 -33.84 3.63 -11.48
C GLU A 274 -34.08 2.11 -11.53
N ARG A 275 -34.45 1.56 -12.69
CA ARG A 275 -34.68 0.11 -12.83
C ARG A 275 -33.36 -0.67 -12.81
N ARG A 276 -32.29 -0.08 -13.32
CA ARG A 276 -30.93 -0.62 -13.28
C ARG A 276 -30.41 -0.69 -11.84
N MET A 277 -30.58 0.41 -11.09
CA MET A 277 -30.22 0.48 -9.68
C MET A 277 -31.01 -0.54 -8.86
N ARG A 278 -32.34 -0.53 -8.94
CA ARG A 278 -33.19 -1.47 -8.19
C ARG A 278 -32.83 -2.94 -8.47
N ARG A 279 -32.53 -3.27 -9.73
CA ARG A 279 -32.10 -4.64 -10.09
C ARG A 279 -30.71 -4.98 -9.55
N ALA A 280 -29.75 -4.05 -9.56
CA ALA A 280 -28.42 -4.27 -8.97
C ALA A 280 -28.52 -4.46 -7.45
N VAL A 281 -29.34 -3.64 -6.78
CA VAL A 281 -29.68 -3.76 -5.36
C VAL A 281 -30.28 -5.13 -5.05
N ASP A 282 -31.32 -5.53 -5.79
CA ASP A 282 -32.03 -6.79 -5.59
C ASP A 282 -31.10 -7.99 -5.83
N THR A 283 -30.24 -7.93 -6.86
CA THR A 283 -29.23 -8.95 -7.13
C THR A 283 -28.19 -9.01 -6.01
N VAL A 284 -27.65 -7.89 -5.54
CA VAL A 284 -26.68 -7.88 -4.42
C VAL A 284 -27.34 -8.42 -3.16
N ALA A 285 -28.57 -8.02 -2.84
CA ALA A 285 -29.31 -8.51 -1.68
C ALA A 285 -29.69 -10.00 -1.81
N GLU A 286 -30.01 -10.50 -3.01
CA GLU A 286 -30.23 -11.92 -3.29
C GLU A 286 -28.94 -12.71 -3.15
N VAL A 287 -27.83 -12.21 -3.71
CA VAL A 287 -26.51 -12.81 -3.56
C VAL A 287 -26.11 -12.84 -2.10
N LEU A 288 -26.26 -11.77 -1.33
CA LEU A 288 -25.96 -11.75 0.10
C LEU A 288 -26.81 -12.74 0.91
N ARG A 289 -28.05 -12.99 0.49
CA ARG A 289 -28.92 -14.03 1.04
C ARG A 289 -28.47 -15.44 0.66
N GLU A 290 -28.02 -15.66 -0.58
CA GLU A 290 -27.41 -16.93 -1.04
C GLU A 290 -26.05 -17.19 -0.36
N VAL A 291 -25.27 -16.13 -0.16
CA VAL A 291 -23.94 -16.10 0.45
C VAL A 291 -23.97 -16.51 1.92
N ASN A 292 -25.06 -16.24 2.64
CA ASN A 292 -25.20 -16.68 4.03
C ASN A 292 -25.08 -18.23 4.18
N GLY A 293 -25.21 -19.00 3.09
CA GLY A 293 -24.93 -20.45 3.06
C GLY A 293 -23.55 -20.86 2.52
N ARG A 294 -22.71 -19.91 2.10
CA ARG A 294 -21.36 -20.11 1.52
C ARG A 294 -20.24 -19.40 2.30
N VAL A 295 -20.59 -18.64 3.33
CA VAL A 295 -19.62 -18.09 4.29
C VAL A 295 -19.22 -19.22 5.23
N THR A 296 -17.95 -19.57 5.21
CA THR A 296 -17.38 -20.50 6.16
C THR A 296 -16.88 -19.70 7.36
N TRP A 297 -17.63 -19.74 8.45
CA TRP A 297 -17.18 -19.25 9.76
C TRP A 297 -16.06 -20.17 10.25
N ARG A 298 -14.90 -19.59 10.54
CA ARG A 298 -13.74 -20.29 11.06
C ARG A 298 -13.47 -19.86 12.50
#